data_AF-A0A920QKE4-F1
#
_entry.id   AF-A0A920QKE4-F1
#
_cell.length_a   1.000
_cell.length_b   1.000
_cell.length_c   1.000
_cell.angle_alpha   90.00
_cell.angle_beta   90.00
_cell.angle_gamma   90.00
#
_symmetry.space_group_name_H-M   'P 1'
#
loop_
_entity.id
_entity.type
_entity.pdbx_description
1 polymer ?
#
loop_
_entity_poly.entity_id
_entity_poly.type
_entity_poly.pdbx_seq_one_letter_code
_entity_poly.pdbx_strand_id
1 'polypeptide(L)' 'MINREKVPRHVVTMGIATIMESKHCLLIANGAKKADAIRNMIEGPVSASCPASILQMHPRVTLY' A
#
# COMPACT_ATOMS: atom_id res chain seq x y z
N MET A 1 13.91 -12.72 15.66
CA MET A 1 14.62 -11.50 15.21
C MET A 1 15.02 -11.68 13.76
N ILE A 2 14.77 -10.70 12.88
CA ILE A 2 15.10 -10.79 11.45
C ILE A 2 16.58 -10.37 11.28
N ASN A 3 17.42 -11.23 10.69
CA ASN A 3 18.80 -10.87 10.34
C ASN A 3 18.78 -9.93 9.13
N ARG A 4 19.04 -8.64 9.37
CA ARG A 4 18.99 -7.58 8.34
C ARG A 4 20.00 -7.78 7.21
N GLU A 5 21.10 -8.48 7.44
CA GLU A 5 22.12 -8.73 6.40
C GLU A 5 21.64 -9.71 5.34
N LYS A 6 20.63 -10.55 5.66
CA LYS A 6 20.03 -11.50 4.71
C LYS A 6 18.93 -10.91 3.85
N VAL A 7 18.53 -9.66 4.07
CA VAL A 7 17.46 -9.02 3.30
C VAL A 7 18.06 -8.39 2.04
N PRO A 8 17.56 -8.73 0.83
CA PRO A 8 18.01 -8.10 -0.42
C PRO A 8 17.84 -6.58 -0.39
N ARG A 9 18.86 -5.84 -0.85
CA ARG A 9 18.82 -4.37 -0.90
C ARG A 9 18.10 -3.81 -2.13
N HIS A 10 17.91 -4.63 -3.16
CA HIS A 10 17.26 -4.25 -4.41
C HIS A 10 16.17 -5.25 -4.74
N VAL A 11 15.05 -4.74 -5.23
CA VAL A 11 13.89 -5.53 -5.64
C VAL A 11 13.30 -4.93 -6.91
N VAL A 12 12.75 -5.77 -7.77
CA VAL A 12 11.89 -5.34 -8.88
C VAL A 12 10.46 -5.32 -8.35
N THR A 13 9.77 -4.19 -8.51
CA THR A 13 8.38 -4.00 -8.08
C THR A 13 7.56 -3.43 -9.21
N MET A 14 6.24 -3.68 -9.17
CA MET A 14 5.30 -3.00 -10.05
C MET A 14 5.23 -1.52 -9.69
N GLY A 15 5.07 -0.67 -10.71
CA GLY A 15 4.78 0.75 -10.54
C GLY A 15 3.35 0.98 -10.05
N ILE A 16 3.12 2.11 -9.39
CA ILE A 16 1.79 2.50 -8.90
C ILE A 16 0.78 2.62 -10.04
N ALA A 17 1.18 3.18 -11.19
CA ALA A 17 0.31 3.29 -12.36
C ALA A 17 -0.24 1.92 -12.79
N THR A 18 0.61 0.90 -12.86
CA THR A 18 0.21 -0.46 -13.22
C THR A 18 -0.72 -1.10 -12.20
N ILE A 19 -0.55 -0.81 -10.89
CA ILE A 19 -1.49 -1.26 -9.86
C ILE A 19 -2.87 -0.61 -10.06
N MET A 20 -2.89 0.69 -10.41
CA MET A 20 -4.12 1.46 -10.63
C MET A 20 -4.88 1.07 -11.90
N GLU A 21 -4.25 0.33 -12.83
CA GLU A 21 -4.91 -0.25 -14.01
C GLU A 21 -5.74 -1.49 -13.69
N SER A 22 -5.66 -2.02 -12.46
CA SER A 22 -6.41 -3.21 -12.08
C SER A 22 -7.93 -2.97 -12.11
N LYS A 23 -8.71 -4.02 -12.35
CA LYS A 23 -10.18 -3.91 -12.27
C LYS A 23 -10.68 -3.79 -10.83
N HIS A 24 -9.89 -4.27 -9.86
CA HIS A 24 -10.23 -4.29 -8.45
C HIS A 24 -8.95 -4.47 -7.62
N CYS A 25 -8.66 -3.51 -6.74
CA CYS A 25 -7.62 -3.64 -5.71
C CYS A 25 -8.18 -4.28 -4.44
N LEU A 26 -7.67 -5.46 -4.07
CA LEU A 26 -7.91 -6.10 -2.78
C LEU A 26 -6.71 -5.87 -1.86
N LEU A 27 -6.93 -5.19 -0.74
CA LEU A 27 -5.90 -4.91 0.26
C LEU A 27 -6.20 -5.69 1.53
N ILE A 28 -5.17 -6.32 2.12
CA ILE A 28 -5.28 -7.09 3.37
C ILE A 28 -4.29 -6.51 4.38
N ALA A 29 -4.79 -6.05 5.52
CA ALA A 29 -4.01 -5.39 6.56
C ALA A 29 -4.36 -5.92 7.95
N ASN A 30 -3.54 -6.83 8.46
CA ASN A 30 -3.72 -7.41 9.78
C ASN A 30 -2.78 -6.79 10.84
N GLY A 31 -3.34 -6.53 12.02
CA GLY A 31 -2.62 -6.15 13.23
C GLY A 31 -2.49 -4.64 13.46
N ALA A 32 -2.49 -4.26 14.74
CA ALA A 32 -2.50 -2.86 15.18
C ALA A 32 -1.35 -2.00 14.63
N LYS A 33 -0.20 -2.60 14.30
CA LYS A 33 0.97 -1.90 13.73
C LYS A 33 0.70 -1.27 12.36
N LYS A 34 -0.41 -1.62 11.70
CA LYS A 34 -0.81 -1.07 10.39
C LYS A 34 -1.87 0.02 10.49
N ALA A 35 -2.44 0.26 11.68
CA ALA A 35 -3.57 1.15 11.87
C ALA A 35 -3.31 2.57 11.32
N ASP A 36 -2.16 3.17 11.64
CA ASP A 36 -1.81 4.51 11.15
C ASP A 36 -1.63 4.58 9.64
N ALA A 37 -1.02 3.55 9.04
CA ALA A 37 -0.85 3.49 7.60
C ALA A 37 -2.21 3.37 6.89
N ILE A 38 -3.14 2.59 7.44
CA ILE A 38 -4.50 2.44 6.92
C ILE A 38 -5.30 3.72 7.08
N ARG A 39 -5.25 4.37 8.25
CA ARG A 39 -5.90 5.65 8.49
C ARG A 39 -5.42 6.70 7.49
N ASN A 40 -4.11 6.85 7.32
CA ASN A 40 -3.53 7.81 6.38
C ASN A 40 -3.87 7.47 4.92
N MET A 41 -3.97 6.19 4.57
CA MET A 41 -4.39 5.74 3.24
C MET A 41 -5.83 6.14 2.94
N ILE A 42 -6.74 6.08 3.92
CA ILE A 42 -8.18 6.31 3.73
C ILE A 42 -8.55 7.79 3.91
N GLU A 43 -8.05 8.43 4.96
CA GLU A 43 -8.49 9.76 5.42
C GLU A 43 -7.45 10.85 5.14
N GLY A 44 -6.20 10.47 4.88
CA GLY A 44 -5.11 11.40 4.62
C GLY A 44 -5.12 11.95 3.19
N PRO A 45 -4.31 12.97 2.90
CA PRO A 45 -4.18 13.50 1.55
C PRO A 45 -3.51 12.48 0.62
N VAL A 46 -3.91 12.48 -0.66
CA VAL A 46 -3.19 11.73 -1.70
C VAL A 46 -1.76 12.29 -1.82
N SER A 47 -0.76 11.48 -1.48
CA SER A 47 0.64 11.92 -1.39
C SER A 47 1.63 10.78 -1.62
N ALA A 48 2.77 11.09 -2.24
CA ALA A 48 3.89 10.14 -2.38
C ALA A 48 4.49 9.68 -1.04
N SER A 49 4.28 10.45 0.04
CA SER A 49 4.67 10.05 1.40
C SER A 49 3.83 8.88 1.96
N CYS A 50 2.61 8.70 1.44
CA CYS A 50 1.75 7.54 1.72
C CYS A 50 1.29 6.95 0.38
N PRO A 51 2.10 6.10 -0.29
CA PRO A 51 1.80 5.62 -1.64
C PRO A 51 0.41 4.98 -1.80
N ALA A 52 -0.07 4.30 -0.77
CA ALA A 52 -1.38 3.66 -0.79
C ALA A 52 -2.56 4.64 -0.87
N SER A 53 -2.37 5.91 -0.47
CA SER A 53 -3.41 6.96 -0.54
C SER A 53 -3.97 7.17 -1.95
N ILE A 54 -3.21 6.84 -3.00
CA ILE A 54 -3.69 6.89 -4.40
C ILE A 54 -4.89 5.97 -4.65
N LEU A 55 -5.08 4.93 -3.83
CA LEU A 55 -6.21 4.01 -3.92
C LEU A 55 -7.56 4.72 -3.66
N GLN A 56 -7.56 5.89 -3.01
CA GLN A 56 -8.75 6.74 -2.90
C GLN A 56 -9.32 7.14 -4.28
N MET A 57 -8.47 7.15 -5.31
CA MET A 57 -8.87 7.47 -6.69
C MET A 57 -9.24 6.24 -7.52
N HIS A 58 -9.03 5.03 -6.99
CA HIS A 58 -9.31 3.80 -7.74
C HIS A 58 -10.81 3.50 -7.68
N PRO A 59 -11.48 3.20 -8.80
CA PRO A 59 -12.94 3.06 -8.84
C PRO A 59 -13.46 1.87 -8.03
N ARG A 60 -12.61 0.91 -7.70
CA ARG A 60 -12.99 -0.30 -6.94
C ARG A 60 -11.87 -0.81 -6.04
N VAL A 61 -12.02 -0.60 -4.73
CA VAL A 61 -11.07 -1.09 -3.71
C VAL A 61 -11.83 -1.83 -2.62
N THR A 62 -11.28 -2.92 -2.12
CA THR A 62 -11.76 -3.60 -0.90
C THR A 62 -10.61 -3.74 0.07
N LEU A 63 -10.84 -3.39 1.33
CA LEU A 63 -9.89 -3.49 2.42
C LEU A 63 -10.41 -4.50 3.46
N TYR A 64 -9.57 -5.47 3.82
CA TYR A 64 -9.79 -6.45 4.90
C TYR A 64 -8.72 -6.36 5.98
#